data_AF-A0A7W7QZ61-F1
#
_entry.id   AF-A0A7W7QZ61-F1
#
_cell.length_a   1.000
_cell.length_b   1.000
_cell.length_c   1.000
_cell.angle_alpha   90.00
_cell.angle_beta   90.00
_cell.angle_gamma   90.00
#
_symmetry.space_group_name_H-M   'P 1'
#
loop_
_entity.id
_entity.type
_entity.pdbx_description
1 polymer ?
#
loop_
_entity_poly.entity_id
_entity_poly.type
_entity_poly.pdbx_seq_one_letter_code
_entity_poly.pdbx_strand_id
1 'polypeptide(L)'
;MDTPPTPFEALANLTTGPDPTQRAKNIGMALAAVPDLQKWLRRAREHAVGEMHDSGMSYADIGVELGMDRVRAHQIAKGKTTGRPPKPKPGPAEPDSP
;
A
#
# COMPACT_ATOMS: atom_id res chain seq x y z
N MET A 1 -22.37 12.93 3.30
CA MET A 1 -21.33 11.88 3.18
C MET A 1 -20.44 12.32 2.05
N ASP A 2 -19.15 12.45 2.29
CA ASP A 2 -18.21 12.83 1.24
C ASP A 2 -18.00 11.64 0.30
N THR A 3 -17.95 11.90 -1.00
CA THR A 3 -17.66 10.90 -2.03
C THR A 3 -16.24 10.35 -1.82
N PRO A 4 -15.99 9.03 -1.92
CA PRO A 4 -14.64 8.49 -1.85
C PRO A 4 -13.72 9.15 -2.88
N PRO A 5 -12.44 9.38 -2.55
CA PRO A 5 -11.51 10.04 -3.48
C PRO A 5 -11.20 9.15 -4.68
N THR A 6 -10.88 9.74 -5.84
CA THR A 6 -10.30 9.00 -6.97
C THR A 6 -9.02 8.29 -6.56
N PRO A 7 -8.77 7.03 -6.98
CA PRO A 7 -9.55 6.21 -7.92
C PRO A 7 -10.62 5.31 -7.26
N PHE A 8 -10.97 5.56 -6.00
CA PHE A 8 -11.81 4.68 -5.17
C PHE A 8 -13.30 5.02 -5.17
N GLU A 9 -13.77 5.84 -6.11
CA GLU A 9 -15.18 6.28 -6.22
C GLU A 9 -16.17 5.10 -6.22
N ALA A 10 -15.78 3.97 -6.80
CA ALA A 10 -16.59 2.75 -6.84
C ALA A 10 -16.95 2.20 -5.44
N LEU A 11 -16.23 2.59 -4.39
CA LEU A 11 -16.51 2.21 -3.00
C LEU A 11 -17.66 3.02 -2.37
N ALA A 12 -18.23 4.00 -3.07
CA ALA A 12 -19.31 4.83 -2.54
C ALA A 12 -20.50 3.97 -2.06
N ASN A 13 -20.73 2.85 -2.75
CA ASN A 13 -21.79 1.90 -2.45
C ASN A 13 -21.70 1.27 -1.05
N LEU A 14 -20.51 1.21 -0.44
CA LEU A 14 -20.31 0.66 0.90
C LEU A 14 -21.02 1.48 1.98
N THR A 15 -21.26 2.77 1.70
CA THR A 15 -21.92 3.70 2.62
C THR A 15 -23.41 3.89 2.32
N THR A 16 -23.89 3.39 1.19
CA THR A 16 -25.28 3.49 0.75
C THR A 16 -26.04 2.20 1.04
N GLY A 17 -26.99 2.25 1.96
CA GLY A 17 -27.90 1.15 2.28
C GLY A 17 -28.79 1.55 3.44
N PRO A 18 -30.00 1.02 3.61
CA PRO A 18 -30.89 1.41 4.71
C PRO A 18 -30.47 0.82 6.06
N ASP A 19 -29.94 -0.41 6.08
CA ASP A 19 -29.54 -1.10 7.32
C ASP A 19 -28.16 -0.63 7.85
N PRO A 20 -28.09 0.04 9.01
CA PRO A 20 -26.82 0.47 9.61
C PRO A 20 -25.90 -0.70 9.97
N THR A 21 -26.45 -1.86 10.34
CA THR A 21 -25.65 -3.01 10.78
C THR A 21 -24.88 -3.59 9.60
N GLN A 22 -25.55 -3.81 8.47
CA GLN A 22 -24.90 -4.30 7.26
C GLN A 22 -23.89 -3.28 6.70
N ARG A 23 -24.19 -1.97 6.75
CA ARG A 23 -23.21 -0.93 6.36
C ARG A 23 -21.93 -1.03 7.19
N ALA A 24 -22.06 -1.13 8.52
CA ALA A 24 -20.90 -1.23 9.41
C ALA A 24 -20.05 -2.48 9.13
N LYS A 25 -20.69 -3.64 8.87
CA LYS A 25 -20.00 -4.88 8.48
C LYS A 25 -19.22 -4.71 7.17
N ASN A 26 -19.87 -4.17 6.14
CA ASN A 26 -19.25 -3.98 4.82
C ASN A 26 -18.04 -3.03 4.90
N ILE A 27 -18.18 -1.92 5.62
CA ILE A 27 -17.09 -0.95 5.84
C ILE A 27 -15.96 -1.61 6.62
N GLY A 28 -16.26 -2.35 7.69
CA GLY A 28 -15.26 -3.06 8.48
C GLY A 28 -14.46 -4.08 7.67
N MET A 29 -15.12 -4.85 6.81
CA MET A 29 -14.46 -5.77 5.88
C MET A 29 -13.55 -5.04 4.89
N ALA A 30 -14.02 -3.92 4.32
CA ALA A 30 -13.22 -3.12 3.40
C ALA A 30 -11.96 -2.55 4.09
N LEU A 31 -12.10 -2.01 5.31
CA LEU A 31 -10.99 -1.51 6.11
C LEU A 31 -9.96 -2.60 6.43
N ALA A 32 -10.42 -3.80 6.78
CA ALA A 32 -9.56 -4.95 7.06
C ALA A 32 -8.73 -5.37 5.83
N ALA A 33 -9.24 -5.18 4.62
CA ALA A 33 -8.54 -5.52 3.37
C ALA A 33 -7.53 -4.47 2.90
N VAL A 34 -7.55 -3.25 3.45
CA VAL A 34 -6.66 -2.14 3.02
C VAL A 34 -5.17 -2.49 3.09
N PRO A 35 -4.65 -3.14 4.16
CA PRO A 35 -3.22 -3.48 4.22
C PRO A 35 -2.77 -4.42 3.09
N ASP A 36 -3.61 -5.40 2.75
CA ASP A 36 -3.35 -6.34 1.66
C ASP A 36 -3.44 -5.64 0.30
N LEU A 37 -4.44 -4.77 0.10
CA LEU A 37 -4.55 -3.91 -1.07
C LEU A 37 -3.30 -3.03 -1.25
N GLN A 38 -2.82 -2.39 -0.18
CA GLN A 38 -1.61 -1.58 -0.23
C GLN A 38 -0.37 -2.41 -0.60
N LYS A 39 -0.24 -3.62 -0.07
CA LYS A 39 0.83 -4.55 -0.41
C LYS A 39 0.77 -4.95 -1.88
N TRP A 40 -0.42 -5.26 -2.38
CA TRP A 40 -0.63 -5.61 -3.79
C TRP A 40 -0.31 -4.43 -4.70
N LEU A 41 -0.82 -3.22 -4.42
CA LEU A 41 -0.53 -2.01 -5.19
C LEU A 41 0.97 -1.68 -5.23
N ARG A 42 1.68 -1.85 -4.12
CA ARG A 42 3.14 -1.65 -4.07
C ARG A 42 3.88 -2.59 -5.01
N ARG A 43 3.51 -3.86 -5.03
CA ARG A 43 4.10 -4.87 -5.93
C ARG A 43 3.77 -4.61 -7.39
N ALA A 44 2.51 -4.25 -7.68
CA ALA A 44 2.09 -3.89 -9.02
C ALA A 44 2.88 -2.68 -9.54
N ARG A 45 3.11 -1.66 -8.69
CA ARG A 45 3.94 -0.51 -9.03
C ARG A 45 5.41 -0.89 -9.24
N GLU A 46 5.98 -1.72 -8.39
CA GLU A 46 7.35 -2.25 -8.54
C GLU A 46 7.51 -2.94 -9.91
N HIS A 47 6.56 -3.81 -10.26
CA HIS A 47 6.55 -4.50 -11.55
C HIS A 47 6.49 -3.54 -12.73
N ALA A 48 5.54 -2.59 -12.72
CA ALA A 48 5.38 -1.61 -13.80
C ALA A 48 6.65 -0.76 -14.00
N VAL A 49 7.29 -0.32 -12.91
CA VAL A 49 8.57 0.40 -12.99
C VAL A 49 9.70 -0.49 -13.52
N GLY A 50 9.70 -1.78 -13.19
CA GLY A 50 10.61 -2.77 -13.77
C GLY A 50 10.42 -2.90 -15.29
N GLU A 51 9.18 -3.06 -15.74
CA GLU A 51 8.84 -3.12 -17.17
C GLU A 51 9.28 -1.86 -17.93
N MET A 52 9.10 -0.67 -17.34
CA MET A 52 9.59 0.58 -17.92
C MET A 52 11.11 0.53 -18.12
N HIS A 53 11.86 0.06 -17.13
CA HIS A 53 13.30 -0.07 -17.23
C HIS A 53 13.72 -1.12 -18.27
N ASP A 54 13.04 -2.26 -18.30
CA ASP A 54 13.30 -3.35 -19.26
C ASP A 54 12.95 -2.93 -20.70
N SER A 55 12.05 -1.96 -20.87
CA SER A 55 11.76 -1.31 -22.17
C SER A 55 12.86 -0.34 -22.64
N GLY A 56 13.92 -0.17 -21.85
CA GLY A 56 15.10 0.64 -22.18
C GLY A 56 15.15 2.02 -21.53
N MET A 57 14.15 2.40 -20.72
CA MET A 57 14.19 3.69 -20.00
C MET A 57 15.20 3.66 -18.86
N SER A 58 15.97 4.73 -18.69
CA SER A 58 16.81 4.89 -17.50
C SER A 58 15.95 5.26 -16.28
N TYR A 59 16.44 4.99 -15.06
CA TYR A 59 15.73 5.43 -13.84
C TYR A 59 15.60 6.95 -13.72
N ALA A 60 16.42 7.73 -14.44
CA ALA A 60 16.24 9.18 -14.49
C ALA A 60 15.00 9.54 -15.33
N ASP A 61 14.85 8.92 -16.50
CA ASP A 61 13.71 9.14 -17.39
C ASP A 61 12.41 8.67 -16.75
N ILE A 62 12.43 7.48 -16.11
CA ILE A 62 11.29 6.97 -15.33
C ILE A 62 10.91 7.92 -14.20
N GLY A 63 11.90 8.53 -13.54
CA GLY A 63 11.65 9.54 -12.51
C GLY A 63 10.89 10.73 -13.08
N VAL A 64 11.37 11.30 -14.19
CA VAL A 64 10.72 12.43 -14.88
C VAL A 64 9.29 12.06 -15.29
N GLU A 65 9.10 10.92 -15.94
CA GLU A 65 7.80 10.44 -16.42
C GLU A 65 6.78 10.30 -15.29
N LEU A 66 7.20 9.76 -14.15
CA LEU A 66 6.33 9.51 -13.00
C LEU A 66 6.28 10.67 -11.99
N GLY A 67 6.92 11.80 -12.29
CA GLY A 67 6.97 12.97 -11.41
C GLY A 67 7.68 12.73 -10.08
N MET A 68 8.76 11.94 -10.07
CA MET A 68 9.59 11.65 -8.89
C MET A 68 11.08 11.69 -9.20
N ASP A 69 11.92 11.66 -8.17
CA ASP A 69 13.37 11.61 -8.38
C ASP A 69 13.87 10.21 -8.83
N ARG A 70 15.04 10.19 -9.47
CA ARG A 70 15.72 8.98 -9.93
C ARG A 70 15.93 7.94 -8.83
N VAL A 71 16.31 8.37 -7.63
CA VAL A 71 16.63 7.48 -6.51
C VAL A 71 15.36 6.75 -6.09
N ARG A 72 14.23 7.45 -6.08
CA ARG A 72 12.92 6.89 -5.77
C ARG A 72 12.48 5.88 -6.83
N ALA A 73 12.63 6.19 -8.11
CA ALA A 73 12.35 5.25 -9.19
C ALA A 73 13.16 3.94 -9.04
N HIS A 74 14.47 4.06 -8.79
CA HIS A 74 15.33 2.90 -8.54
C HIS A 74 14.94 2.11 -7.27
N GLN A 75 14.59 2.79 -6.17
CA GLN A 75 14.13 2.11 -4.95
C GLN A 75 12.85 1.31 -5.18
N ILE A 76 11.90 1.87 -5.94
CA ILE A 76 10.65 1.20 -6.29
C ILE A 76 10.92 -0.04 -7.13
N ALA A 77 11.78 0.06 -8.15
CA ALA A 77 12.17 -1.07 -8.99
C ALA A 77 12.83 -2.22 -8.20
N LYS A 78 13.45 -1.92 -7.05
CA LYS A 78 14.10 -2.90 -6.17
C LYS A 78 13.20 -3.37 -5.03
N GLY A 79 11.92 -2.99 -5.02
CA GLY A 79 10.99 -3.32 -3.93
C GLY A 79 11.40 -2.74 -2.56
N LYS A 80 12.29 -1.73 -2.54
CA LYS A 80 12.77 -1.12 -1.30
C LYS A 80 11.73 -0.16 -0.76
N THR A 81 11.19 -0.49 0.41
CA THR A 81 10.33 0.42 1.16
C THR A 81 11.17 1.26 2.12
N THR A 82 10.87 2.55 2.24
CA THR A 82 11.50 3.47 3.20
C THR A 82 10.93 3.32 4.63
N GLY A 83 10.21 2.22 4.90
CA GLY A 83 9.60 1.99 6.20
C GLY A 83 10.64 1.58 7.23
N ARG A 84 10.61 2.20 8.42
CA ARG A 84 11.38 1.77 9.59
C ARG A 84 11.13 0.27 9.81
N PRO A 85 12.18 -0.57 9.96
CA PRO A 85 11.98 -1.97 10.29
C PRO A 85 11.18 -2.07 11.59
N PRO A 86 10.28 -3.05 11.73
CA PRO A 86 9.54 -3.26 12.97
C PRO A 86 10.54 -3.39 14.12
N LYS A 87 10.31 -2.63 15.20
CA LYS A 87 11.10 -2.74 16.43
C LYS A 87 11.00 -4.21 16.89
N PRO A 88 12.12 -4.90 17.15
CA PRO A 88 12.06 -6.26 17.68
C PRO A 88 11.24 -6.24 18.98
N LYS A 89 10.28 -7.18 19.10
CA LYS A 89 9.52 -7.36 20.34
C LYS A 89 10.53 -7.68 21.46
N PRO A 90 10.41 -7.08 22.66
CA PRO A 90 11.15 -7.55 23.81
C PRO A 90 10.87 -9.05 23.97
N GLY A 91 11.93 -9.85 24.05
CA GLY A 91 11.80 -11.29 24.31
C GLY A 91 11.04 -11.53 25.63
N PRO A 92 10.43 -12.71 25.81
CA PRO A 92 9.79 -13.05 27.08
C PRO A 92 10.82 -12.88 28.20
N ALA A 93 10.46 -12.13 29.25
CA ALA A 93 11.25 -12.08 30.47
C ALA A 93 11.37 -13.52 31.00
N GLU A 94 12.61 -13.97 31.20
CA GLU A 94 12.89 -15.24 31.85
C GLU A 94 12.19 -15.23 33.22
N PRO A 95 11.40 -16.27 33.55
CA PRO A 95 10.81 -16.37 34.88
C PRO A 95 11.92 -16.57 35.90
N ASP A 96 11.96 -15.66 36.87
CA ASP A 96 12.75 -15.76 38.09
C ASP A 96 12.55 -17.17 38.68
N SER A 97 13.64 -17.93 38.71
CA SER A 97 13.65 -19.29 39.30
C SER A 97 13.85 -19.18 40.81
N PRO A 98 13.28 -20.12 41.59
CA PRO A 98 12.89 -19.94 43.00
C PRO A 98 14.04 -19.77 43.99
#